data_AF-A0A1Q3ZJG7-F1
#
_entry.id   AF-A0A1Q3ZJG7-F1
#
_cell.length_a   1.000
_cell.length_b   1.000
_cell.length_c   1.000
_cell.angle_alpha   90.00
_cell.angle_beta   90.00
_cell.angle_gamma   90.00
#
_symmetry.space_group_name_H-M   'P 1'
#
loop_
_entity.id
_entity.type
_entity.pdbx_description
1 polymer ?
#
loop_
_entity_poly.entity_id
_entity_poly.type
_entity_poly.pdbx_seq_one_letter_code
_entity_poly.pdbx_strand_id
1 'polypeptide(L)'
;MLKKPLIIFGLGVVLMTLIFFLIPINLFDAEVHFNTGIQQFTEPAKIALSYFIGIGIREGDLKDVESFHLTASGYALAVILIIGFPALFAYRSYLKSLKK
;
A
#
# COMPACT_ATOMS: atom_id res chain seq x y z
N MET A 1 -19.98 24.36 0.23
CA MET A 1 -20.40 23.02 -0.26
C MET A 1 -19.26 21.98 -0.39
N LEU A 2 -17.99 22.29 -0.08
CA LEU A 2 -16.87 21.32 -0.19
C LEU A 2 -16.76 20.24 0.92
N LYS A 3 -17.51 20.36 2.03
CA LYS A 3 -17.35 19.45 3.18
C LYS A 3 -17.65 17.98 2.83
N LYS A 4 -18.67 17.71 1.99
CA LYS A 4 -19.07 16.32 1.67
C LYS A 4 -18.04 15.56 0.83
N PRO A 5 -17.53 16.10 -0.29
CA PRO A 5 -16.45 15.45 -1.05
C PRO A 5 -15.20 15.20 -0.22
N LEU A 6 -14.81 16.16 0.62
CA LEU A 6 -13.62 16.03 1.47
C LEU A 6 -13.77 14.93 2.52
N ILE A 7 -14.96 14.78 3.11
CA ILE A 7 -15.26 13.67 4.03
C ILE A 7 -15.18 12.32 3.30
N ILE A 8 -15.73 12.22 2.08
CA ILE A 8 -15.66 10.99 1.27
C ILE A 8 -14.21 10.63 0.95
N PHE A 9 -13.40 11.62 0.58
CA PHE A 9 -11.97 11.41 0.34
C PHE A 9 -11.27 10.90 1.60
N GLY A 10 -11.40 11.61 2.72
CA GLY A 10 -10.75 11.24 3.98
C GLY A 10 -11.15 9.85 4.48
N LEU A 11 -12.44 9.53 4.47
CA LEU A 11 -12.93 8.19 4.83
C LEU A 11 -12.41 7.11 3.87
N GLY A 12 -12.35 7.39 2.57
CA GLY A 12 -11.82 6.46 1.58
C GLY A 12 -10.34 6.17 1.79
N VAL A 13 -9.52 7.20 2.04
CA VAL A 13 -8.09 7.05 2.34
C VAL A 13 -7.90 6.24 3.61
N VAL A 14 -8.62 6.57 4.69
CA VAL A 14 -8.55 5.82 5.96
C VAL A 14 -8.93 4.35 5.74
N LEU A 15 -10.03 4.09 5.03
CA LEU A 15 -10.48 2.72 4.75
C LEU A 15 -9.44 1.93 3.95
N MET A 16 -8.89 2.50 2.88
CA MET A 16 -7.89 1.83 2.04
C MET A 16 -6.59 1.58 2.82
N THR A 17 -6.11 2.56 3.59
CA THR A 17 -4.94 2.38 4.46
C THR A 17 -5.17 1.26 5.46
N LEU A 18 -6.32 1.25 6.15
CA LEU A 18 -6.63 0.17 7.10
C LEU A 18 -6.64 -1.20 6.42
N ILE A 19 -7.24 -1.33 5.24
CA ILE A 19 -7.27 -2.60 4.50
C ILE A 19 -5.86 -3.08 4.18
N PHE A 20 -5.02 -2.24 3.56
CA PHE A 20 -3.70 -2.71 3.10
C PHE A 20 -2.67 -2.87 4.22
N PHE A 21 -2.79 -2.12 5.32
CA PHE A 21 -1.88 -2.26 6.45
C PHE A 21 -2.32 -3.33 7.46
N LEU A 22 -3.62 -3.62 7.60
CA LEU A 22 -4.09 -4.63 8.56
C LEU A 22 -4.27 -6.03 7.94
N ILE A 23 -4.46 -6.12 6.62
CA ILE A 23 -4.67 -7.40 5.93
C ILE A 23 -3.43 -7.71 5.07
N PRO A 24 -2.80 -8.89 5.23
CA PRO A 24 -1.60 -9.27 4.49
C PRO A 24 -1.92 -9.63 3.03
N ILE A 25 -2.07 -8.60 2.19
CA ILE A 25 -2.36 -8.72 0.76
C ILE A 25 -1.06 -8.56 -0.04
N ASN A 26 -0.47 -9.67 -0.50
CA ASN A 26 0.77 -9.69 -1.29
C ASN A 26 0.54 -9.20 -2.73
N LEU A 27 0.50 -7.89 -2.90
CA LEU A 27 0.15 -7.22 -4.16
C LEU A 27 1.23 -6.29 -4.69
N PHE A 28 2.01 -5.68 -3.79
CA PHE A 28 2.90 -4.58 -4.12
C PHE A 28 4.27 -5.12 -4.57
N ASP A 29 4.76 -4.60 -5.70
CA ASP A 29 6.09 -4.94 -6.18
C ASP A 29 7.16 -4.48 -5.20
N ALA A 30 8.06 -5.39 -4.88
CA ALA A 30 9.16 -5.17 -3.96
C ALA A 30 10.41 -5.90 -4.38
N GLU A 31 11.50 -5.49 -3.76
CA GLU A 31 12.78 -6.16 -3.81
C GLU A 31 13.17 -6.56 -2.38
N VAL A 32 13.56 -7.83 -2.23
CA VAL A 32 14.03 -8.42 -0.98
C VAL A 32 15.53 -8.65 -1.10
N HIS A 33 16.29 -8.06 -0.18
CA HIS A 33 17.74 -8.19 -0.10
C HIS A 33 18.08 -9.29 0.89
N PHE A 34 18.72 -10.34 0.39
CA PHE A 34 19.16 -11.48 1.17
C PHE A 34 20.63 -11.37 1.49
N ASN A 35 20.99 -11.81 2.70
CA ASN A 35 22.37 -11.93 3.15
C ASN A 35 22.54 -13.26 3.87
N THR A 36 23.11 -14.22 3.15
CA THR A 36 23.33 -15.59 3.64
C THR A 36 24.68 -15.76 4.34
N GLY A 37 25.39 -14.65 4.62
CA GLY A 37 26.76 -14.65 5.14
C GLY A 37 27.85 -15.03 4.12
N ILE A 38 27.47 -15.69 3.02
CA ILE A 38 28.38 -16.11 1.93
C ILE A 38 28.11 -15.28 0.66
N GLN A 39 26.86 -14.89 0.43
CA GLN A 39 26.45 -14.14 -0.75
C GLN A 39 25.32 -13.16 -0.43
N GLN A 40 25.39 -11.98 -1.05
CA GLN A 40 24.34 -10.98 -1.05
C GLN A 40 23.66 -10.97 -2.42
N PHE A 41 22.33 -11.05 -2.44
CA PHE A 41 21.55 -11.00 -3.67
C PHE A 41 20.17 -10.38 -3.41
N THR A 42 19.57 -9.86 -4.47
CA THR A 42 18.26 -9.21 -4.44
C THR A 42 17.29 -10.00 -5.31
N GLU A 43 16.12 -10.34 -4.77
CA GLU A 43 15.06 -10.98 -5.55
C GLU A 43 13.80 -10.10 -5.64
N PRO A 44 13.17 -10.04 -6.83
CA PRO A 44 11.87 -9.39 -6.97
C PRO A 44 10.79 -10.23 -6.30
N ALA A 45 9.90 -9.59 -5.55
CA ALA A 45 8.81 -10.23 -4.85
C ALA A 45 7.53 -9.38 -4.86
N LYS A 46 6.42 -10.02 -4.49
CA LYS A 46 5.16 -9.35 -4.15
C LYS A 46 4.97 -9.39 -2.64
N ILE A 47 4.90 -8.23 -2.01
CA ILE A 47 4.73 -8.14 -0.55
C ILE A 47 3.47 -7.36 -0.17
N ALA A 48 3.01 -7.57 1.06
CA ALA A 48 1.94 -6.81 1.67
C ALA A 48 2.47 -5.54 2.34
N LEU A 49 1.68 -4.46 2.33
CA LEU A 49 2.00 -3.25 3.12
C LEU A 49 1.99 -3.54 4.63
N SER A 50 1.17 -4.50 5.07
CA SER A 50 1.11 -4.95 6.45
C SER A 50 2.46 -5.45 6.99
N TYR A 51 3.36 -5.94 6.13
CA TYR A 51 4.69 -6.43 6.53
C TYR A 51 5.57 -5.27 7.05
N PHE A 52 5.40 -4.05 6.53
CA PHE A 52 6.13 -2.87 7.01
C PHE A 52 5.74 -2.48 8.45
N ILE A 53 4.61 -2.97 8.95
CA ILE A 53 4.19 -2.80 10.35
C ILE A 53 4.19 -4.11 11.13
N GLY A 54 4.83 -5.15 10.59
CA GLY A 54 5.02 -6.45 11.25
C GLY A 54 3.81 -7.39 11.23
N ILE A 55 2.73 -7.06 10.52
CA ILE A 55 1.51 -7.89 10.46
C ILE A 55 1.61 -8.88 9.30
N GLY A 56 1.48 -10.18 9.62
CA GLY A 56 1.42 -11.26 8.62
C GLY A 56 2.76 -11.91 8.30
N ILE A 57 3.85 -11.46 8.93
CA ILE A 57 5.18 -12.10 8.85
C ILE A 57 5.17 -13.35 9.73
N ARG A 58 5.52 -14.51 9.17
CA ARG A 58 5.64 -15.78 9.91
C ARG A 58 7.08 -16.00 10.38
N GLU A 59 7.21 -16.84 11.40
CA GLU A 59 8.52 -17.34 11.82
C GLU A 59 9.22 -18.04 10.63
N GLY A 60 10.36 -17.49 10.21
CA GLY A 60 11.14 -17.98 9.07
C GLY A 60 11.01 -17.14 7.79
N ASP A 61 9.99 -16.28 7.65
CA ASP A 61 9.84 -15.44 6.44
C ASP A 61 10.95 -14.39 6.31
N LEU A 62 11.58 -14.02 7.43
CA LEU A 62 12.73 -13.10 7.47
C LEU A 62 14.06 -13.82 7.61
N LYS A 63 14.09 -15.15 7.46
CA LYS A 63 15.34 -15.90 7.53
C LYS A 63 16.23 -15.47 6.37
N ASP A 64 17.44 -15.03 6.69
CA ASP A 64 18.43 -14.52 5.73
C ASP A 64 17.99 -13.26 4.97
N VAL A 65 16.88 -12.61 5.35
CA VAL A 65 16.44 -11.32 4.80
C VAL A 65 17.10 -10.19 5.59
N GLU A 66 17.94 -9.42 4.92
CA GLU A 66 18.58 -8.23 5.50
C GLU A 66 17.62 -7.03 5.46
N SER A 67 16.97 -6.83 4.31
CA SER A 67 15.98 -5.76 4.15
C SER A 67 15.03 -6.06 3.00
N PHE A 68 13.89 -5.37 2.96
CA PHE A 68 13.01 -5.35 1.81
C PHE A 68 12.42 -3.96 1.65
N HIS A 69 12.10 -3.59 0.42
CA HIS A 69 11.45 -2.32 0.13
C HIS A 69 10.59 -2.44 -1.12
N LEU A 70 9.58 -1.58 -1.23
CA LEU A 70 8.80 -1.50 -2.46
C LEU A 70 9.66 -0.94 -3.59
N THR A 71 9.45 -1.44 -4.79
CA THR A 71 9.98 -0.80 -5.99
C THR A 71 9.21 0.48 -6.29
N ALA A 72 9.68 1.27 -7.25
CA ALA A 72 8.94 2.44 -7.73
C ALA A 72 7.52 2.08 -8.19
N SER A 73 7.32 0.92 -8.84
CA SER A 73 5.99 0.45 -9.25
C SER A 73 5.12 0.06 -8.05
N GLY A 74 5.72 -0.55 -7.02
CA GLY A 74 5.04 -0.87 -5.77
C GLY A 74 4.52 0.37 -5.04
N TYR A 75 5.37 1.41 -4.91
CA TYR A 75 4.97 2.68 -4.32
C TYR A 75 3.89 3.38 -5.16
N ALA A 76 4.02 3.40 -6.49
CA ALA A 76 3.02 3.98 -7.37
C ALA A 76 1.66 3.29 -7.20
N LEU A 77 1.64 1.95 -7.15
CA LEU A 77 0.42 1.18 -6.92
C LEU A 77 -0.20 1.49 -5.55
N ALA A 78 0.61 1.55 -4.49
CA ALA A 78 0.14 1.93 -3.15
C ALA A 78 -0.51 3.32 -3.13
N VAL A 79 0.11 4.31 -3.75
CA VAL A 79 -0.43 5.67 -3.86
C VAL A 79 -1.74 5.68 -4.66
N ILE A 80 -1.81 4.97 -5.78
CA ILE A 80 -3.02 4.90 -6.61
C ILE A 80 -4.18 4.28 -5.82
N LEU A 81 -3.93 3.18 -5.11
CA LEU A 81 -4.97 2.47 -4.34
C LEU A 81 -5.42 3.27 -3.10
N ILE A 82 -4.48 3.84 -2.35
CA ILE A 82 -4.76 4.54 -1.10
C ILE A 82 -5.30 5.95 -1.34
N ILE A 83 -4.80 6.66 -2.35
CA ILE A 83 -5.13 8.07 -2.61
C ILE A 83 -5.93 8.22 -3.89
N GLY A 84 -5.47 7.61 -4.99
CA GLY A 84 -6.07 7.77 -6.32
C GLY A 84 -7.55 7.35 -6.37
N PHE A 85 -7.87 6.14 -5.90
CA PHE A 85 -9.24 5.65 -5.85
C PHE A 85 -10.15 6.56 -5.00
N PRO A 86 -9.84 6.86 -3.73
CA PRO A 86 -10.61 7.81 -2.93
C PRO A 86 -10.75 9.20 -3.57
N ALA A 87 -9.70 9.71 -4.21
CA ALA A 87 -9.73 10.99 -4.90
C ALA A 87 -10.74 10.99 -6.07
N LEU A 88 -10.77 9.93 -6.88
CA LEU A 88 -11.74 9.78 -7.96
C LEU A 88 -13.18 9.75 -7.44
N PHE A 89 -13.45 9.02 -6.35
CA PHE A 89 -14.78 8.99 -5.74
C PHE A 89 -15.20 10.35 -5.19
N ALA A 90 -14.30 11.03 -4.49
CA ALA A 90 -14.55 12.37 -3.97
C ALA A 90 -14.79 13.39 -5.09
N TYR A 91 -13.98 13.34 -6.15
CA TYR A 91 -14.14 14.20 -7.32
C TYR A 91 -15.49 13.98 -8.01
N ARG A 92 -15.91 12.72 -8.19
CA ARG A 92 -17.25 12.40 -8.72
C ARG A 92 -18.36 12.96 -7.84
N SER A 93 -18.22 12.85 -6.52
CA SER A 93 -19.19 13.44 -5.58
C SER A 93 -19.23 14.97 -5.66
N TYR A 94 -18.08 15.61 -5.86
CA TYR A 94 -17.98 17.05 -6.03
C TYR A 94 -18.70 17.51 -7.31
N LEU A 95 -18.44 16.87 -8.46
CA LEU A 95 -19.13 17.18 -9.71
C LEU A 95 -20.65 17.04 -9.59
N LYS A 96 -21.14 16.02 -8.87
CA LYS A 96 -22.57 15.86 -8.59
C LYS A 96 -23.14 16.99 -7.74
N SER A 97 -22.34 17.55 -6.83
CA SER A 97 -22.76 18.68 -5.97
C SER A 97 -22.83 20.02 -6.69
N LEU A 98 -22.16 20.17 -7.84
CA LEU A 98 -22.23 21.37 -8.68
C LEU A 98 -23.45 21.39 -9.61
N LYS A 99 -24.01 20.22 -9.95
CA LYS A 99 -25.20 20.07 -10.81
C LYS A 99 -26.53 20.28 -10.06
N LYS A 100 -26.47 20.59 -8.77
CA LYS A 100 -27.62 20.71 -7.86
C LYS A 100 -27.69 22.13 -7.33
#